data_AF-A0A2N1II89-F1
#
_entry.id   AF-A0A2N1II89-F1
#
_cell.length_a   1.000
_cell.length_b   1.000
_cell.length_c   1.000
_cell.angle_alpha   90.00
_cell.angle_beta   90.00
_cell.angle_gamma   90.00
#
_symmetry.space_group_name_H-M   'P 1'
#
loop_
_entity.id
_entity.type
_entity.pdbx_description
1 polymer ?
#
loop_
_entity_poly.entity_id
_entity_poly.type
_entity_poly.pdbx_seq_one_letter_code
_entity_poly.pdbx_strand_id
1 'polypeptide(L)'
;MKFSSIVVFAISLFVSTHSSATLLVDVGGVDNFIAKATLQNSGDGVELSWVRDILNDQTITLDDKYTSTGSDWTLIENETDVYSTHLINNPSYFLLKFGVGNTGVDTHLLYENVGDLAYGVIDFSDAGIDLLSVQKFHIGKVSHVDEFDANPIQSQSTPIPEPMTISLFALALLGLSRRKSN
;
A
#
# COMPACT_ATOMS: atom_id res chain seq x y z
N MET A 1 48.02 25.44 -7.35
CA MET A 1 46.69 25.74 -6.76
C MET A 1 45.53 25.51 -7.75
N LYS A 2 45.49 24.39 -8.50
CA LYS A 2 44.40 24.13 -9.49
C LYS A 2 43.77 22.73 -9.40
N PHE A 3 44.42 21.77 -8.73
CA PHE A 3 43.88 20.43 -8.54
C PHE A 3 42.86 20.32 -7.40
N SER A 4 42.95 21.19 -6.38
CA SER A 4 42.02 21.15 -5.24
C SER A 4 40.59 21.53 -5.60
N SER A 5 40.41 22.44 -6.57
CA SER A 5 39.07 22.93 -6.95
C SER A 5 38.28 21.95 -7.81
N ILE A 6 38.97 21.07 -8.56
CA ILE A 6 38.32 20.07 -9.43
C ILE A 6 37.80 18.89 -8.58
N VAL A 7 38.52 18.50 -7.53
CA VAL A 7 38.10 17.42 -6.63
C VAL A 7 36.87 17.81 -5.82
N VAL A 8 36.76 19.07 -5.37
CA VAL A 8 35.59 19.56 -4.63
C VAL A 8 34.33 19.62 -5.51
N PHE A 9 34.46 19.99 -6.79
CA PHE A 9 33.35 20.01 -7.74
C PHE A 9 32.85 18.59 -8.10
N ALA A 10 33.74 17.61 -8.21
CA ALA A 10 33.39 16.23 -8.51
C ALA A 10 32.65 15.54 -7.34
N ILE A 11 32.96 15.90 -6.09
CA ILE A 11 32.28 15.35 -4.90
C ILE A 11 30.87 15.94 -4.72
N SER A 12 30.63 17.19 -5.15
CA SER A 12 29.29 17.81 -5.05
C SER A 12 28.23 17.26 -6.02
N LEU A 13 28.64 16.50 -7.04
CA LEU A 13 27.73 15.90 -8.04
C LEU A 13 27.10 14.57 -7.60
N PHE A 14 27.49 14.03 -6.45
CA PHE A 14 26.97 12.75 -5.93
C PHE A 14 25.90 12.89 -4.83
N VAL A 15 25.46 14.11 -4.52
CA VAL A 15 24.35 14.32 -3.58
C VAL A 15 23.06 14.52 -4.39
N SER A 16 22.64 13.50 -5.14
CA SER A 16 21.26 13.39 -5.57
C SER A 16 20.48 12.76 -4.43
N THR A 17 19.81 13.58 -3.62
CA THR A 17 18.72 13.10 -2.78
C THR A 17 17.58 12.69 -3.72
N HIS A 18 17.49 11.40 -4.03
CA HIS A 18 16.30 10.84 -4.67
C HIS A 18 15.15 10.93 -3.66
N SER A 19 14.46 12.06 -3.63
CA SER A 19 13.06 12.10 -3.21
C SER A 19 12.27 11.60 -4.39
N SER A 20 12.19 10.27 -4.55
CA SER A 20 11.25 9.69 -5.52
C SER A 20 9.85 9.97 -4.99
N ALA A 21 9.06 10.69 -5.76
CA ALA A 21 7.64 10.82 -5.49
C ALA A 21 6.98 9.47 -5.77
N THR A 22 6.04 9.06 -4.91
CA THR A 22 5.26 7.83 -5.10
C THR A 22 4.11 8.12 -6.07
N LEU A 23 4.11 7.46 -7.22
CA LEU A 23 3.01 7.56 -8.20
C LEU A 23 1.94 6.52 -7.91
N LEU A 24 0.70 6.78 -8.34
CA LEU A 24 -0.40 5.80 -8.22
C LEU A 24 -0.08 4.48 -8.93
N VAL A 25 0.64 4.55 -10.06
CA VAL A 25 1.07 3.36 -10.81
C VAL A 25 2.08 2.50 -10.04
N ASP A 26 2.83 3.09 -9.10
CA ASP A 26 3.82 2.37 -8.30
C ASP A 26 3.18 1.52 -7.20
N VAL A 27 1.92 1.81 -6.85
CA VAL A 27 1.15 1.16 -5.76
C VAL A 27 -0.08 0.38 -6.26
N GLY A 28 -0.23 0.27 -7.58
CA GLY A 28 -1.24 -0.58 -8.22
C GLY A 28 -2.65 0.01 -8.36
N GLY A 29 -2.98 1.11 -7.67
CA GLY A 29 -4.29 1.77 -7.77
C GLY A 29 -4.84 2.21 -6.41
N VAL A 30 -6.03 2.80 -6.41
CA VAL A 30 -6.77 3.13 -5.18
C VAL A 30 -7.59 1.91 -4.74
N ASP A 31 -7.60 1.64 -3.44
CA ASP A 31 -8.38 0.57 -2.83
C ASP A 31 -9.84 0.93 -2.65
N ASN A 32 -10.72 -0.08 -2.69
CA ASN A 32 -12.15 0.17 -2.64
C ASN A 32 -12.59 0.44 -1.20
N PHE A 33 -13.19 1.60 -0.97
CA PHE A 33 -13.90 1.87 0.29
C PHE A 33 -15.15 0.99 0.43
N ILE A 34 -15.30 0.32 1.57
CA ILE A 34 -16.44 -0.57 1.85
C ILE A 34 -17.42 0.07 2.82
N ALA A 35 -16.92 0.41 4.02
CA ALA A 35 -17.77 0.83 5.13
C ALA A 35 -17.01 1.65 6.15
N LYS A 36 -17.77 2.41 6.94
CA LYS A 36 -17.24 3.17 8.07
C LYS A 36 -18.14 3.04 9.30
N ALA A 37 -17.54 3.15 10.48
CA ALA A 37 -18.25 3.12 11.75
C ALA A 37 -17.51 3.85 12.86
N THR A 38 -18.22 4.15 13.95
CA THR A 38 -17.63 4.57 15.22
C THR A 38 -17.82 3.44 16.24
N LEU A 39 -16.81 2.61 16.42
CA LEU A 39 -16.88 1.51 17.40
C LEU A 39 -16.52 2.01 18.80
N GLN A 40 -17.31 1.63 19.81
CA GLN A 40 -17.07 2.04 21.20
C GLN A 40 -15.79 1.40 21.79
N ASN A 41 -15.43 0.22 21.29
CA ASN A 41 -14.26 -0.54 21.71
C ASN A 41 -13.43 -0.89 20.49
N SER A 42 -12.11 -0.92 20.67
CA SER A 42 -11.12 -1.28 19.64
C SER A 42 -10.31 -2.51 20.03
N GLY A 43 -10.98 -3.44 20.68
CA GLY A 43 -10.42 -4.76 20.92
C GLY A 43 -10.56 -5.58 19.65
N ASP A 44 -9.57 -6.42 19.39
CA ASP A 44 -9.42 -7.21 18.16
C ASP A 44 -10.68 -8.01 17.84
N GLY A 45 -11.31 -8.62 18.85
CA GLY A 45 -12.56 -9.36 18.68
C GLY A 45 -13.76 -8.51 18.27
N VAL A 46 -13.80 -7.22 18.64
CA VAL A 46 -14.87 -6.29 18.27
C VAL A 46 -14.69 -5.83 16.83
N GLU A 47 -13.48 -5.43 16.46
CA GLU A 47 -13.15 -5.00 15.10
C GLU A 47 -13.31 -6.16 14.10
N LEU A 48 -12.81 -7.35 14.43
CA LEU A 48 -13.00 -8.56 13.61
C LEU A 48 -14.47 -8.94 13.45
N SER A 49 -15.27 -8.92 14.53
CA SER A 49 -16.70 -9.22 14.44
C SER A 49 -17.41 -8.22 13.53
N TRP A 50 -17.09 -6.93 13.66
CA TRP A 50 -17.68 -5.90 12.83
C TRP A 50 -17.32 -6.09 11.34
N VAL A 51 -16.06 -6.38 11.02
CA VAL A 51 -15.63 -6.66 9.64
C VAL A 51 -16.37 -7.88 9.07
N ARG A 52 -16.45 -8.99 9.82
CA ARG A 52 -17.19 -10.19 9.39
C ARG A 52 -18.66 -9.93 9.13
N ASP A 53 -19.29 -9.07 9.93
CA ASP A 53 -20.69 -8.70 9.77
C ASP A 53 -20.91 -7.80 8.54
N ILE A 54 -20.01 -6.84 8.30
CA ILE A 54 -20.06 -5.97 7.12
C ILE A 54 -19.86 -6.75 5.82
N LEU A 55 -18.87 -7.65 5.80
CA LEU A 55 -18.56 -8.49 4.63
C LEU A 55 -19.51 -9.68 4.49
N ASN A 56 -20.31 -9.97 5.52
CA ASN A 56 -21.14 -11.16 5.64
C ASN A 56 -20.32 -12.46 5.39
N ASP A 57 -19.11 -12.50 5.93
CA ASP A 57 -18.17 -13.61 5.81
C ASP A 57 -17.50 -13.90 7.15
N GLN A 58 -17.75 -15.08 7.71
CA GLN A 58 -17.21 -15.51 9.01
C GLN A 58 -15.84 -16.19 8.89
N THR A 59 -15.35 -16.42 7.67
CA THR A 59 -14.04 -17.02 7.40
C THR A 59 -12.89 -16.03 7.48
N ILE A 60 -13.20 -14.72 7.45
CA ILE A 60 -12.25 -13.62 7.61
C ILE A 60 -11.48 -13.82 8.93
N THR A 61 -10.16 -13.73 8.87
CA THR A 61 -9.26 -13.72 10.03
C THR A 61 -8.61 -12.36 10.19
N LEU A 62 -8.24 -12.00 11.42
CA LEU A 62 -7.36 -10.87 11.68
C LEU A 62 -5.93 -11.42 11.68
N ASP A 63 -5.11 -10.97 10.75
CA ASP A 63 -3.75 -11.47 10.59
C ASP A 63 -2.76 -10.63 11.39
N ASP A 64 -2.93 -9.31 11.36
CA ASP A 64 -2.09 -8.40 12.12
C ASP A 64 -2.85 -7.13 12.54
N LYS A 65 -2.33 -6.51 13.59
CA LYS A 65 -2.76 -5.23 14.12
C LYS A 65 -1.56 -4.50 14.66
N TYR A 66 -1.26 -3.35 14.07
CA TYR A 66 -0.10 -2.57 14.45
C TYR A 66 -0.41 -1.10 14.55
N THR A 67 0.35 -0.43 15.43
CA THR A 67 0.29 1.02 15.55
C THR A 67 0.79 1.63 14.25
N SER A 68 0.01 2.54 13.69
CA SER A 68 0.36 3.33 12.53
C SER A 68 0.08 4.78 12.85
N THR A 69 0.91 5.66 12.32
CA THR A 69 0.85 7.10 12.47
C THR A 69 0.81 7.71 11.09
N GLY A 70 0.31 8.94 10.95
CA GLY A 70 0.24 9.54 9.62
C GLY A 70 1.58 9.85 8.94
N SER A 71 2.72 9.67 9.63
CA SER A 71 4.04 9.70 8.95
C SER A 71 4.35 8.41 8.19
N ASP A 72 3.63 7.34 8.47
CA ASP A 72 3.75 6.07 7.74
C ASP A 72 3.02 6.15 6.39
N TRP A 73 2.13 7.14 6.24
CA TRP A 73 1.32 7.38 5.06
C TRP A 73 1.94 8.47 4.18
N THR A 74 2.09 8.16 2.90
CA THR A 74 2.65 9.05 1.89
C THR A 74 1.56 9.51 0.94
N LEU A 75 1.42 10.83 0.76
CA LEU A 75 0.54 11.42 -0.25
C LEU A 75 1.03 11.03 -1.64
N ILE A 76 0.14 10.49 -2.47
CA ILE A 76 0.45 10.16 -3.86
C ILE A 76 0.69 11.44 -4.66
N GLU A 77 1.69 11.41 -5.55
CA GLU A 77 2.02 12.57 -6.37
C GLU A 77 0.85 13.00 -7.26
N ASN A 78 0.60 14.31 -7.31
CA ASN A 78 -0.51 14.94 -8.05
C ASN A 78 -1.91 14.65 -7.50
N GLU A 79 -2.03 14.02 -6.33
CA GLU A 79 -3.29 13.83 -5.62
C GLU A 79 -3.39 14.76 -4.41
N THR A 80 -4.63 15.06 -3.98
CA THR A 80 -4.88 15.91 -2.79
C THR A 80 -5.27 15.10 -1.57
N ASP A 81 -5.96 13.98 -1.76
CA ASP A 81 -6.60 13.20 -0.69
C ASP A 81 -6.31 11.69 -0.80
N VAL A 82 -5.38 11.30 -1.67
CA VAL A 82 -4.99 9.90 -1.89
C VAL A 82 -3.67 9.59 -1.21
N TYR A 83 -3.69 8.68 -0.24
CA TYR A 83 -2.52 8.31 0.56
C TYR A 83 -2.20 6.83 0.41
N SER A 84 -0.92 6.48 0.48
CA SER A 84 -0.44 5.11 0.46
C SER A 84 0.39 4.78 1.69
N THR A 85 0.32 3.54 2.15
CA THR A 85 1.25 2.94 3.11
C THR A 85 1.62 1.53 2.65
N HIS A 86 2.75 1.02 3.12
CA HIS A 86 3.07 -0.40 2.95
C HIS A 86 2.34 -1.22 4.01
N LEU A 87 1.74 -2.33 3.61
CA LEU A 87 1.07 -3.31 4.48
C LEU A 87 2.04 -4.46 4.83
N ILE A 88 1.78 -5.19 5.92
CA ILE A 88 2.71 -6.20 6.43
C ILE A 88 2.50 -7.55 5.75
N ASN A 89 1.24 -7.99 5.60
CA ASN A 89 0.92 -9.37 5.20
C ASN A 89 0.27 -9.48 3.82
N ASN A 90 0.18 -8.39 3.06
CA ASN A 90 -0.55 -8.30 1.80
C ASN A 90 -2.03 -8.72 1.93
N PRO A 91 -2.76 -8.13 2.89
CA PRO A 91 -4.08 -8.61 3.26
C PRO A 91 -5.11 -8.34 2.18
N SER A 92 -6.17 -9.15 2.16
CA SER A 92 -7.34 -8.93 1.28
C SER A 92 -8.15 -7.69 1.67
N TYR A 93 -8.19 -7.36 2.97
CA TYR A 93 -8.88 -6.22 3.52
C TYR A 93 -8.05 -5.55 4.60
N PHE A 94 -8.22 -4.25 4.78
CA PHE A 94 -7.59 -3.53 5.88
C PHE A 94 -8.53 -2.48 6.47
N LEU A 95 -8.38 -2.24 7.77
CA LEU A 95 -9.18 -1.29 8.54
C LEU A 95 -8.27 -0.22 9.08
N LEU A 96 -8.57 1.03 8.73
CA LEU A 96 -7.93 2.18 9.35
C LEU A 96 -8.71 2.61 10.57
N LYS A 97 -8.01 2.75 11.69
CA LYS A 97 -8.55 3.42 12.86
C LYS A 97 -7.88 4.77 13.09
N PHE A 98 -8.71 5.76 13.37
CA PHE A 98 -8.29 7.09 13.78
C PHE A 98 -8.36 7.27 15.30
N GLY A 99 -7.27 7.75 15.88
CA GLY A 99 -7.08 8.01 17.31
C GLY A 99 -7.75 9.29 17.80
N VAL A 100 -8.97 9.56 17.35
CA VAL A 100 -9.71 10.78 17.70
C VAL A 100 -11.15 10.45 18.11
N GLY A 101 -11.42 10.48 19.41
CA GLY A 101 -12.80 10.51 19.90
C GLY A 101 -13.47 11.86 19.63
N ASN A 102 -14.78 11.87 19.43
CA ASN A 102 -15.63 13.07 19.33
C ASN A 102 -15.27 14.08 18.22
N THR A 103 -14.93 13.58 17.03
CA THR A 103 -14.68 14.41 15.84
C THR A 103 -15.90 14.60 14.94
N GLY A 104 -16.97 13.85 15.17
CA GLY A 104 -18.18 13.89 14.33
C GLY A 104 -18.04 13.13 13.01
N VAL A 105 -16.94 12.38 12.85
CA VAL A 105 -16.71 11.46 11.74
C VAL A 105 -16.41 10.08 12.29
N ASP A 106 -16.72 9.05 11.50
CA ASP A 106 -16.47 7.66 11.85
C ASP A 106 -14.97 7.40 12.01
N THR A 107 -14.62 6.65 13.06
CA THR A 107 -13.22 6.40 13.45
C THR A 107 -12.63 5.16 12.80
N HIS A 108 -13.47 4.29 12.24
CA HIS A 108 -13.12 3.02 11.63
C HIS A 108 -13.53 3.05 10.16
N LEU A 109 -12.57 2.84 9.26
CA LEU A 109 -12.77 2.84 7.81
C LEU A 109 -12.21 1.54 7.21
N LEU A 110 -13.10 0.73 6.64
CA LEU A 110 -12.77 -0.57 6.04
C LEU A 110 -12.61 -0.43 4.53
N TYR A 111 -11.54 -1.03 4.01
CA TYR A 111 -11.19 -1.05 2.60
C TYR A 111 -10.95 -2.49 2.11
N GLU A 112 -11.24 -2.73 0.84
CA GLU A 112 -10.83 -3.92 0.09
C GLU A 112 -9.54 -3.60 -0.67
N ASN A 113 -8.51 -4.41 -0.42
CA ASN A 113 -7.23 -4.26 -1.08
C ASN A 113 -7.29 -4.85 -2.49
N VAL A 114 -7.30 -3.98 -3.50
CA VAL A 114 -7.48 -4.37 -4.92
C VAL A 114 -6.34 -3.93 -5.82
N GLY A 115 -5.44 -3.07 -5.32
CA GLY A 115 -4.24 -2.62 -6.02
C GLY A 115 -3.09 -3.63 -5.95
N ASP A 116 -1.88 -3.12 -5.72
CA ASP A 116 -0.78 -3.98 -5.28
C ASP A 116 -1.02 -4.32 -3.82
N LEU A 117 -1.28 -5.59 -3.51
CA LEU A 117 -1.65 -6.03 -2.16
C LEU A 117 -0.62 -5.64 -1.09
N ALA A 118 0.64 -5.36 -1.47
CA ALA A 118 1.66 -4.85 -0.55
C ALA A 118 1.42 -3.41 -0.06
N TYR A 119 0.49 -2.67 -0.67
CA TYR A 119 0.15 -1.31 -0.34
C TYR A 119 -1.32 -1.18 0.05
N GLY A 120 -1.58 -0.30 1.01
CA GLY A 120 -2.92 0.22 1.28
C GLY A 120 -3.00 1.63 0.73
N VAL A 121 -3.88 1.85 -0.24
CA VAL A 121 -4.03 3.11 -0.97
C VAL A 121 -5.44 3.64 -0.79
N ILE A 122 -5.59 4.68 0.02
CA ILE A 122 -6.89 5.21 0.42
C ILE A 122 -7.18 6.53 -0.29
N ASP A 123 -8.41 6.70 -0.75
CA ASP A 123 -8.99 8.00 -1.09
C ASP A 123 -10.06 8.37 -0.06
N PHE A 124 -9.84 9.45 0.69
CA PHE A 124 -10.80 9.87 1.72
C PHE A 124 -12.11 10.41 1.14
N SER A 125 -12.09 10.88 -0.10
CA SER A 125 -13.28 11.39 -0.77
C SER A 125 -14.31 10.28 -1.00
N ASP A 126 -13.87 9.03 -1.24
CA ASP A 126 -14.73 7.85 -1.36
C ASP A 126 -15.46 7.52 -0.05
N ALA A 127 -14.80 7.75 1.08
CA ALA A 127 -15.43 7.65 2.40
C ALA A 127 -16.37 8.83 2.73
N GLY A 128 -16.48 9.82 1.83
CA GLY A 128 -17.20 11.06 2.05
C GLY A 128 -16.56 11.93 3.13
N ILE A 129 -15.25 11.83 3.30
CA ILE A 129 -14.46 12.60 4.27
C ILE A 129 -13.60 13.59 3.49
N ASP A 130 -13.85 14.87 3.72
CA ASP A 130 -13.01 15.95 3.21
C ASP A 130 -12.02 16.37 4.31
N LEU A 131 -10.75 16.03 4.10
CA LEU A 131 -9.66 16.33 5.05
C LEU A 131 -9.45 17.84 5.25
N LEU A 132 -9.86 18.68 4.29
CA LEU A 132 -9.69 20.12 4.35
C LEU A 132 -10.81 20.80 5.14
N SER A 133 -12.04 20.25 5.11
CA SER A 133 -13.18 20.81 5.87
C SER A 133 -13.29 20.26 7.29
N VAL A 134 -12.85 19.03 7.54
CA VAL A 134 -12.92 18.42 8.88
C VAL A 134 -11.62 18.71 9.65
N GLN A 135 -11.52 19.90 10.27
CA GLN A 135 -10.33 20.36 11.01
C GLN A 135 -9.74 19.37 12.04
N LYS A 136 -10.51 18.39 12.52
CA LYS A 136 -10.06 17.41 13.50
C LYS A 136 -9.74 16.04 12.93
N PHE A 137 -9.96 15.82 11.63
CA PHE A 137 -9.70 14.55 10.96
C PHE A 137 -8.66 14.76 9.88
N HIS A 138 -7.50 14.15 10.06
CA HIS A 138 -6.37 14.24 9.14
C HIS A 138 -5.57 12.94 9.21
N ILE A 139 -4.83 12.62 8.15
CA ILE A 139 -4.03 11.37 8.07
C ILE A 139 -3.09 11.19 9.27
N GLY A 140 -2.54 12.28 9.80
CA GLY A 140 -1.77 12.31 11.06
C GLY A 140 -2.48 11.77 12.32
N LYS A 141 -3.78 11.45 12.25
CA LYS A 141 -4.56 10.86 13.35
C LYS A 141 -4.79 9.36 13.21
N VAL A 142 -4.28 8.70 12.18
CA VAL A 142 -4.26 7.23 12.16
C VAL A 142 -3.58 6.77 13.46
N SER A 143 -4.20 5.80 14.14
CA SER A 143 -3.69 5.19 15.36
C SER A 143 -3.18 3.79 15.13
N HIS A 144 -3.88 3.02 14.31
CA HIS A 144 -3.52 1.65 13.99
C HIS A 144 -4.17 1.23 12.67
N VAL A 145 -3.59 0.19 12.07
CA VAL A 145 -4.13 -0.54 10.93
C VAL A 145 -4.35 -1.97 11.37
N ASP A 146 -5.54 -2.50 11.06
CA ASP A 146 -5.85 -3.93 11.21
C ASP A 146 -5.86 -4.56 9.81
N GLU A 147 -5.19 -5.69 9.65
CA GLU A 147 -5.07 -6.43 8.39
C GLU A 147 -5.87 -7.74 8.47
N PHE A 148 -6.70 -7.99 7.45
CA PHE A 148 -7.58 -9.14 7.41
C PHE A 148 -7.48 -9.90 6.09
N ASP A 149 -7.30 -11.21 6.20
CA ASP A 149 -7.45 -12.13 5.09
C ASP A 149 -8.78 -12.86 5.12
N ALA A 150 -9.33 -13.04 3.93
CA ALA A 150 -10.24 -14.14 3.70
C ALA A 150 -9.40 -15.42 3.61
N ASN A 151 -9.62 -16.37 4.54
CA ASN A 151 -9.05 -17.70 4.40
C ASN A 151 -9.36 -18.26 2.99
N PRO A 152 -8.39 -18.90 2.33
CA PRO A 152 -8.13 -18.62 0.93
C PRO A 152 -9.20 -19.21 0.01
N ILE A 153 -9.83 -18.35 -0.80
CA ILE A 153 -9.96 -18.74 -2.20
C ILE A 153 -8.54 -18.69 -2.71
N GLN A 154 -7.92 -19.87 -2.85
CA GLN A 154 -6.61 -20.05 -3.47
C GLN A 154 -6.38 -18.94 -4.49
N SER A 155 -5.37 -18.09 -4.30
CA SER A 155 -4.83 -17.29 -5.38
C SER A 155 -4.63 -18.28 -6.51
N GLN A 156 -5.52 -18.23 -7.49
CA GLN A 156 -5.41 -19.04 -8.68
C GLN A 156 -4.21 -18.39 -9.36
N SER A 157 -3.02 -18.90 -9.03
CA SER A 157 -1.82 -18.70 -9.81
C SER A 157 -2.17 -19.31 -11.15
N THR A 158 -2.83 -18.51 -12.00
CA THR A 158 -2.81 -18.76 -13.42
C THR A 158 -1.33 -18.86 -13.74
N PRO A 159 -0.85 -20.00 -14.24
CA PRO A 159 0.56 -20.12 -14.57
C PRO A 159 0.85 -18.98 -15.54
N ILE A 160 1.59 -17.96 -15.08
CA ILE A 160 2.02 -16.87 -15.94
C ILE A 160 2.85 -17.56 -17.03
N PRO A 161 2.43 -17.52 -18.30
CA PRO A 161 3.20 -18.14 -19.35
C PRO A 161 4.60 -17.54 -19.30
N GLU A 162 5.61 -18.37 -19.09
CA GLU A 162 6.99 -17.89 -19.03
C GLU A 162 7.26 -17.04 -20.27
N PRO A 163 7.85 -15.83 -20.11
CA PRO A 163 8.14 -14.98 -21.24
C PRO A 163 8.92 -15.77 -22.29
N MET A 164 8.41 -15.79 -23.53
CA MET A 164 9.04 -16.46 -24.68
C MET A 164 10.50 -16.01 -24.88
N THR A 165 10.91 -14.89 -24.27
CA THR A 165 12.28 -14.40 -24.20
C THR A 165 13.26 -15.37 -23.52
N ILE A 166 12.86 -16.17 -22.51
CA ILE A 166 13.75 -17.19 -21.92
C ILE A 166 14.03 -18.30 -22.94
N SER A 167 13.00 -18.75 -23.66
CA SER A 167 13.14 -19.73 -24.73
C SER A 167 13.99 -19.19 -25.89
N LEU A 168 13.79 -17.92 -26.27
CA LEU A 168 14.57 -17.27 -27.32
C LEU A 168 16.04 -17.05 -26.91
N PHE A 169 16.29 -16.72 -25.65
CA PHE A 169 17.63 -16.59 -25.08
C PHE A 169 18.35 -17.94 -25.06
N ALA A 170 17.67 -19.01 -24.63
CA ALA A 170 18.22 -20.37 -24.68
C ALA A 170 18.54 -20.82 -26.11
N LEU A 171 17.68 -20.53 -27.09
CA LEU A 171 17.94 -20.81 -28.51
C LEU A 171 19.09 -19.98 -29.07
N ALA A 172 19.23 -18.71 -28.66
CA ALA A 172 20.35 -17.86 -29.05
C ALA A 172 21.68 -18.42 -28.54
N LEU A 173 21.74 -18.89 -27.29
CA LEU A 173 22.93 -19.54 -26.72
C LEU A 173 23.27 -20.86 -27.43
N LEU A 174 22.28 -21.67 -27.79
CA LEU A 174 22.47 -22.88 -28.58
C LEU A 174 22.99 -22.58 -30.01
N GLY A 175 22.51 -21.50 -30.61
CA GLY A 175 22.99 -20.99 -31.90
C GLY A 175 24.46 -20.52 -31.85
N LEU A 176 24.84 -19.83 -30.78
CA LEU A 176 26.22 -19.38 -30.55
C LEU A 176 27.18 -20.55 -30.28
N SER A 177 26.73 -21.57 -29.53
CA SER A 177 27.53 -22.76 -29.22
C SER A 177 27.85 -23.61 -30.46
N ARG A 178 27.00 -23.57 -31.51
CA ARG A 178 27.25 -24.25 -32.79
C ARG A 178 28.18 -23.48 -33.74
N ARG A 179 28.60 -22.25 -33.43
CA ARG A 179 29.58 -21.54 -34.25
C ARG A 179 30.98 -22.06 -33.94
N LYS A 180 31.32 -23.19 -34.57
CA LYS A 180 32.67 -23.76 -34.60
C LYS A 180 33.66 -22.69 -35.09
N SER A 181 34.67 -22.40 -34.28
CA SER A 181 35.88 -21.69 -34.72
C SER A 181 36.51 -22.50 -35.85
N ASN A 182 36.64 -21.87 -37.02
CA ASN A 182 37.70 -22.25 -37.95
C ASN A 182 39.06 -21.86 -37.34
#